data_AF-A0A7J7FM88-F1
#
_entry.id   AF-A0A7J7FM88-F1
#
_cell.length_a   1.000
_cell.length_b   1.000
_cell.length_c   1.000
_cell.angle_alpha   90.00
_cell.angle_beta   90.00
_cell.angle_gamma   90.00
#
_symmetry.space_group_name_H-M   'P 1'
#
loop_
_entity.id
_entity.type
_entity.pdbx_description
1 polymer ?
#
loop_
_entity_poly.entity_id
_entity_poly.type
_entity_poly.pdbx_seq_one_letter_code
_entity_poly.pdbx_strand_id
1 'polypeptide(L)'
;MVWVPLGPQRTDCLPLLHAPDINSSKMSLEWLVAWSWSLDGLRDCIATGIQSVRDCDTTAVVTVACLLVLFVWYCYHVGREQPRPYASVNSLMQGPDAGGLQNGYVYCQSPECVRCTHNEGLNQKLYHNLQEYAKRYSWSGMGRIHKGIREQGRYLNSRPSIQKPEVFFLPDLPTTPYFSRDAQKHDVELLERNFQTILCEFETLYKAFSNCSLPQGWKMNSTSSGEWVTFYLVNQGVCVPRNCRKCPRTYRLLGSLRTCIGNNVFGNACISVLSPGTVITEHYGPTNIRIRCHLGLKTPSGCELVVGGEPQCWAEGRCLLFDDSFLHTAFHEGSAEDGPRVVFMVDLWHPNVAAAERQALDFIFAPGR
;
A
#
# COMPACT_ATOMS: atom_id res chain seq x y z
N MET A 1 8.16 37.42 45.35
CA MET A 1 7.82 38.86 45.40
C MET A 1 6.97 39.16 44.17
N VAL A 2 5.64 39.24 44.32
CA VAL A 2 4.83 40.49 44.45
C VAL A 2 4.60 41.17 43.09
N TRP A 3 3.40 41.48 42.58
CA TRP A 3 1.96 41.20 42.85
C TRP A 3 1.18 41.77 41.62
N VAL A 4 -0.07 41.35 41.42
CA VAL A 4 -1.09 41.95 40.52
C VAL A 4 -1.80 43.13 41.25
N PRO A 5 -2.54 44.03 40.57
CA PRO A 5 -4.00 43.96 40.75
C PRO A 5 -4.88 44.31 39.52
N LEU A 6 -6.10 43.77 39.57
CA LEU A 6 -7.29 43.97 38.72
C LEU A 6 -8.14 45.17 39.15
N GLY A 7 -9.06 45.60 38.27
CA GLY A 7 -10.38 46.17 38.63
C GLY A 7 -11.00 47.09 37.55
N PRO A 8 -12.32 47.40 37.58
CA PRO A 8 -13.47 46.62 38.05
C PRO A 8 -14.68 46.61 37.07
N GLN A 9 -15.71 45.79 37.38
CA GLN A 9 -17.07 45.78 36.80
C GLN A 9 -17.97 46.89 37.37
N ARG A 10 -19.07 47.22 36.68
CA ARG A 10 -20.20 48.00 37.21
C ARG A 10 -21.56 47.37 36.82
N THR A 11 -22.42 47.27 37.83
CA THR A 11 -23.86 46.96 37.86
C THR A 11 -24.68 48.19 37.37
N ASP A 12 -26.00 48.22 37.07
CA ASP A 12 -27.19 47.78 37.81
C ASP A 12 -28.50 48.17 37.04
N CYS A 13 -29.64 47.63 37.49
CA CYS A 13 -31.02 48.19 37.49
C CYS A 13 -32.07 47.94 36.36
N LEU A 14 -33.00 47.02 36.68
CA LEU A 14 -34.47 47.02 36.43
C LEU A 14 -35.16 48.24 37.12
N PRO A 15 -36.40 48.70 36.73
CA PRO A 15 -37.65 48.05 37.21
C PRO A 15 -39.00 48.27 36.46
N LEU A 16 -39.95 47.35 36.75
CA LEU A 16 -41.40 47.45 37.11
C LEU A 16 -42.52 47.99 36.19
N LEU A 17 -43.41 47.04 35.83
CA LEU A 17 -44.90 46.96 36.01
C LEU A 17 -45.78 48.23 36.12
N HIS A 18 -46.86 48.27 35.32
CA HIS A 18 -48.23 48.54 35.81
C HIS A 18 -49.34 48.21 34.78
N ALA A 19 -50.40 47.56 35.26
CA ALA A 19 -51.73 47.47 34.62
C ALA A 19 -52.73 48.35 35.39
N PRO A 20 -53.87 48.71 34.78
CA PRO A 20 -55.15 48.61 35.48
C PRO A 20 -56.33 48.11 34.62
N ASP A 21 -57.46 47.96 35.30
CA ASP A 21 -58.59 47.05 35.08
C ASP A 21 -59.92 47.76 34.67
N ILE A 22 -60.80 46.98 34.01
CA ILE A 22 -62.29 46.87 34.14
C ILE A 22 -63.30 47.83 33.43
N ASN A 23 -64.33 47.15 32.87
CA ASN A 23 -65.73 47.49 32.50
C ASN A 23 -66.04 48.06 31.11
N SER A 24 -67.18 47.78 30.45
CA SER A 24 -68.15 46.66 30.35
C SER A 24 -69.26 47.18 29.40
N SER A 25 -69.56 46.39 28.36
CA SER A 25 -70.88 46.20 27.74
C SER A 25 -71.68 47.38 27.13
N LYS A 26 -71.66 47.46 25.79
CA LYS A 26 -72.89 47.46 24.96
C LYS A 26 -72.55 47.00 23.54
N MET A 27 -73.03 45.81 23.21
CA MET A 27 -72.96 45.18 21.88
C MET A 27 -73.86 45.91 20.88
N SER A 28 -73.51 45.90 19.59
CA SER A 28 -74.53 45.81 18.53
C SER A 28 -74.01 45.06 17.30
N LEU A 29 -74.46 43.80 17.18
CA LEU A 29 -74.81 42.99 16.00
C LEU A 29 -74.00 42.98 14.69
N GLU A 30 -73.22 44.00 14.32
CA GLU A 30 -72.53 44.04 13.02
C GLU A 30 -71.30 43.12 12.97
N TRP A 31 -70.65 42.89 14.11
CA TRP A 31 -69.48 42.01 14.20
C TRP A 31 -69.82 40.51 14.04
N LEU A 32 -71.02 40.07 14.44
CA LEU A 32 -71.41 38.65 14.33
C LEU A 32 -71.69 38.23 12.88
N VAL A 33 -72.22 39.15 12.06
CA VAL A 33 -72.45 38.88 10.63
C VAL A 33 -71.12 38.89 9.87
N ALA A 34 -70.22 39.84 10.16
CA ALA A 34 -68.87 39.86 9.59
C ALA A 34 -68.01 38.64 9.99
N TRP A 35 -68.17 38.14 11.23
CA TRP A 35 -67.52 36.89 11.68
C TRP A 35 -68.08 35.65 10.99
N SER A 36 -69.39 35.57 10.72
CA SER A 36 -69.97 34.42 10.00
C SER A 36 -69.41 34.30 8.57
N TRP A 37 -69.29 35.41 7.83
CA TRP A 37 -68.67 35.43 6.50
C TRP A 37 -67.17 35.10 6.54
N SER A 38 -66.46 35.50 7.60
CA SER A 38 -65.06 35.14 7.82
C SER A 38 -64.86 33.67 8.17
N LEU A 39 -65.80 33.05 8.89
CA LEU A 39 -65.72 31.64 9.30
C LEU A 39 -66.09 30.70 8.15
N ASP A 40 -67.08 31.06 7.33
CA ASP A 40 -67.42 30.30 6.12
C ASP A 40 -66.29 30.38 5.08
N GLY A 41 -65.69 31.57 4.89
CA GLY A 41 -64.51 31.73 4.03
C GLY A 41 -63.27 30.97 4.56
N LEU A 42 -63.07 30.93 5.88
CA LEU A 42 -62.00 30.13 6.50
C LEU A 42 -62.27 28.63 6.36
N ARG A 43 -63.53 28.20 6.51
CA ARG A 43 -63.95 26.81 6.34
C ARG A 43 -63.75 26.36 4.89
N ASP A 44 -64.08 27.19 3.92
CA ASP A 44 -63.87 26.89 2.50
C ASP A 44 -62.38 26.89 2.16
N CYS A 45 -61.57 27.81 2.71
CA CYS A 45 -60.11 27.76 2.57
C CYS A 45 -59.49 26.52 3.21
N ILE A 46 -59.96 26.10 4.39
CA ILE A 46 -59.51 24.88 5.06
C ILE A 46 -59.98 23.64 4.29
N ALA A 47 -61.21 23.61 3.78
CA ALA A 47 -61.73 22.50 2.98
C ALA A 47 -60.96 22.38 1.65
N THR A 48 -60.67 23.51 0.99
CA THR A 48 -59.86 23.55 -0.24
C THR A 48 -58.39 23.21 0.05
N GLY A 49 -57.86 23.61 1.21
CA GLY A 49 -56.53 23.22 1.69
C GLY A 49 -56.43 21.74 2.01
N ILE A 50 -57.43 21.16 2.68
CA ILE A 50 -57.53 19.71 2.97
C ILE A 50 -57.69 18.92 1.67
N GLN A 51 -58.44 19.43 0.69
CA GLN A 51 -58.59 18.79 -0.62
C GLN A 51 -57.29 18.88 -1.43
N SER A 52 -56.60 20.03 -1.40
CA SER A 52 -55.29 20.21 -2.02
C SER A 52 -54.18 19.38 -1.36
N VAL A 53 -54.28 19.10 -0.06
CA VAL A 53 -53.39 18.17 0.65
C VAL A 53 -53.72 16.73 0.29
N ARG A 54 -55.00 16.35 0.14
CA ARG A 54 -55.44 15.02 -0.32
C ARG A 54 -54.97 14.67 -1.72
N ASP A 55 -54.95 15.64 -2.63
CA ASP A 55 -54.54 15.43 -4.03
C ASP A 55 -53.01 15.51 -4.21
N CYS A 56 -52.29 16.17 -3.29
CA CYS A 56 -50.82 16.23 -3.28
C CYS A 56 -50.17 15.07 -2.49
N ASP A 57 -50.89 14.46 -1.55
CA ASP A 57 -50.37 13.34 -0.75
C ASP A 57 -50.29 12.03 -1.53
N THR A 58 -51.23 11.73 -2.44
CA THR A 58 -51.20 10.41 -3.09
C THR A 58 -49.95 10.20 -3.95
N THR A 59 -49.51 11.21 -4.70
CA THR A 59 -48.26 11.13 -5.47
C THR A 59 -47.02 11.21 -4.60
N ALA A 60 -47.02 12.06 -3.56
CA ALA A 60 -45.90 12.16 -2.63
C ALA A 60 -45.72 10.88 -1.79
N VAL A 61 -46.82 10.33 -1.25
CA VAL A 61 -46.87 9.07 -0.49
C VAL A 61 -46.49 7.89 -1.38
N VAL A 62 -46.97 7.83 -2.63
CA VAL A 62 -46.53 6.79 -3.58
C VAL A 62 -45.04 6.92 -3.88
N THR A 63 -44.52 8.12 -4.03
CA THR A 63 -43.08 8.34 -4.28
C THR A 63 -42.23 7.94 -3.08
N VAL A 64 -42.63 8.32 -1.86
CA VAL A 64 -41.94 7.93 -0.62
C VAL A 64 -42.04 6.42 -0.40
N ALA A 65 -43.18 5.81 -0.68
CA ALA A 65 -43.35 4.36 -0.61
C ALA A 65 -42.45 3.64 -1.64
N CYS A 66 -42.36 4.12 -2.88
CA CYS A 66 -41.45 3.60 -3.89
C CYS A 66 -39.98 3.74 -3.47
N LEU A 67 -39.59 4.89 -2.90
CA LEU A 67 -38.23 5.11 -2.40
C LEU A 67 -37.91 4.20 -1.21
N LEU A 68 -38.86 3.97 -0.30
CA LEU A 68 -38.69 3.03 0.81
C LEU A 68 -38.59 1.59 0.32
N VAL A 69 -39.39 1.18 -0.66
CA VAL A 69 -39.29 -0.15 -1.28
C VAL A 69 -37.95 -0.32 -2.00
N LEU A 70 -37.48 0.70 -2.73
CA LEU A 70 -36.16 0.68 -3.37
C LEU A 70 -35.02 0.65 -2.34
N PHE A 71 -35.16 1.38 -1.23
CA PHE A 71 -34.18 1.38 -0.14
C PHE A 71 -34.13 0.02 0.57
N VAL A 72 -35.29 -0.58 0.88
CA VAL A 72 -35.37 -1.93 1.45
C VAL A 72 -34.85 -2.97 0.46
N TRP A 73 -35.17 -2.86 -0.82
CA TRP A 73 -34.62 -3.72 -1.87
C TRP A 73 -33.11 -3.56 -2.00
N TYR A 74 -32.59 -2.33 -1.93
CA TYR A 74 -31.15 -2.03 -1.93
C TYR A 74 -30.46 -2.62 -0.69
N CYS A 75 -30.98 -2.37 0.51
CA CYS A 75 -30.44 -2.94 1.75
C CYS A 75 -30.51 -4.47 1.76
N TYR A 76 -31.56 -5.06 1.18
CA TYR A 76 -31.69 -6.50 1.03
C TYR A 76 -30.72 -7.06 -0.02
N HIS A 77 -30.54 -6.39 -1.16
CA HIS A 77 -29.63 -6.82 -2.22
C HIS A 77 -28.17 -6.69 -1.78
N VAL A 78 -27.79 -5.55 -1.19
CA VAL A 78 -26.45 -5.30 -0.63
C VAL A 78 -26.20 -6.14 0.61
N GLY A 79 -27.21 -6.40 1.44
CA GLY A 79 -27.11 -7.29 2.61
C GLY A 79 -27.14 -8.79 2.28
N ARG A 80 -27.62 -9.18 1.09
CA ARG A 80 -27.57 -10.57 0.58
C ARG A 80 -26.32 -10.85 -0.24
N GLU A 81 -25.55 -9.84 -0.61
CA GLU A 81 -24.14 -10.04 -0.95
C GLU A 81 -23.42 -10.43 0.34
N GLN A 82 -23.41 -11.74 0.62
CA GLN A 82 -22.42 -12.30 1.53
C GLN A 82 -21.04 -11.77 1.11
N PRO A 83 -20.13 -11.45 2.04
CA PRO A 83 -18.73 -11.27 1.68
C PRO A 83 -18.33 -12.55 0.95
N ARG A 84 -18.17 -12.43 -0.37
CA ARG A 84 -17.79 -13.58 -1.18
C ARG A 84 -16.46 -14.03 -0.61
N PRO A 85 -16.31 -15.30 -0.18
CA PRO A 85 -14.99 -15.86 -0.02
C PRO A 85 -14.26 -15.58 -1.32
N TYR A 86 -13.09 -14.93 -1.24
CA TYR A 86 -12.24 -14.72 -2.41
C TYR A 86 -12.14 -16.06 -3.12
N ALA A 87 -12.71 -16.16 -4.33
CA ALA A 87 -12.55 -17.34 -5.15
C ALA A 87 -11.05 -17.41 -5.44
N SER A 88 -10.38 -18.42 -4.88
CA SER A 88 -8.96 -18.59 -5.10
C SER A 88 -8.72 -18.80 -6.60
N VAL A 89 -7.83 -17.99 -7.15
CA VAL A 89 -7.38 -17.99 -8.55
C VAL A 89 -6.73 -19.34 -8.92
N ASN A 90 -6.50 -20.21 -7.93
CA ASN A 90 -6.04 -21.60 -8.06
C ASN A 90 -6.85 -22.47 -9.03
N SER A 91 -8.05 -22.05 -9.43
CA SER A 91 -8.88 -22.81 -10.39
C SER A 91 -8.43 -22.67 -11.86
N LEU A 92 -7.47 -21.80 -12.19
CA LEU A 92 -7.23 -21.37 -13.57
C LEU A 92 -5.83 -21.65 -14.17
N MET A 93 -4.90 -22.29 -13.45
CA MET A 93 -3.56 -22.56 -14.00
C MET A 93 -2.98 -23.90 -13.50
N GLN A 94 -3.38 -25.00 -14.13
CA GLN A 94 -2.52 -26.20 -14.24
C GLN A 94 -2.00 -26.24 -15.68
N GLY A 95 -0.96 -25.46 -15.94
CA GLY A 95 -0.19 -25.49 -17.18
C GLY A 95 1.19 -26.12 -16.92
N PRO A 96 1.69 -27.00 -17.79
CA PRO A 96 2.94 -27.72 -17.58
C PRO A 96 4.13 -26.87 -18.04
N ASP A 97 4.48 -25.83 -17.28
CA ASP A 97 5.75 -25.11 -17.42
C ASP A 97 6.26 -24.67 -16.03
N ALA A 98 6.28 -25.63 -15.10
CA ALA A 98 6.93 -25.48 -13.79
C ALA A 98 8.42 -25.85 -13.92
N GLY A 99 9.15 -25.06 -14.69
CA GLY A 99 10.60 -25.13 -14.83
C GLY A 99 11.21 -23.74 -14.67
N GLY A 100 11.12 -23.15 -13.49
CA GLY A 100 11.63 -21.81 -13.22
C GLY A 100 11.86 -21.60 -11.73
N LEU A 101 12.97 -20.93 -11.38
CA LEU A 101 13.53 -20.74 -10.03
C LEU A 101 12.49 -20.65 -8.89
N GLN A 102 12.81 -21.29 -7.75
CA GLN A 102 12.03 -21.25 -6.49
C GLN A 102 11.87 -19.84 -5.88
N ASN A 103 12.55 -18.85 -6.43
CA ASN A 103 12.38 -17.46 -6.08
C ASN A 103 11.15 -16.90 -6.78
N GLY A 104 10.10 -16.57 -6.03
CA GLY A 104 8.82 -16.01 -6.50
C GLY A 104 8.89 -14.63 -7.18
N TYR A 105 9.79 -14.49 -8.14
CA TYR A 105 10.03 -13.35 -9.03
C TYR A 105 9.95 -13.87 -10.46
N VAL A 106 8.76 -14.35 -10.84
CA VAL A 106 8.57 -15.18 -12.05
C VAL A 106 8.70 -14.37 -13.36
N TYR A 107 8.86 -13.05 -13.31
CA TYR A 107 8.78 -12.22 -14.50
C TYR A 107 10.08 -11.47 -14.82
N CYS A 108 10.96 -12.11 -15.60
CA CYS A 108 12.01 -11.45 -16.38
C CYS A 108 11.87 -11.86 -17.85
N GLN A 109 11.91 -10.89 -18.75
CA GLN A 109 11.79 -11.14 -20.20
C GLN A 109 13.13 -11.09 -20.93
N SER A 110 14.22 -10.76 -20.23
CA SER A 110 15.54 -10.64 -20.84
C SER A 110 16.22 -12.02 -20.84
N PRO A 111 16.51 -12.60 -22.03
CA PRO A 111 17.20 -13.89 -22.12
C PRO A 111 18.66 -13.80 -21.69
N GLU A 112 19.23 -12.60 -21.61
CA GLU A 112 20.61 -12.34 -21.19
C GLU A 112 20.71 -11.87 -19.73
N CYS A 113 19.60 -11.92 -18.98
CA CYS A 113 19.59 -11.43 -17.62
C CYS A 113 20.47 -12.29 -16.71
N VAL A 114 21.59 -11.72 -16.29
CA VAL A 114 22.54 -12.31 -15.33
C VAL A 114 21.87 -12.85 -14.06
N ARG A 115 20.75 -12.25 -13.63
CA ARG A 115 19.99 -12.72 -12.47
C ARG A 115 19.21 -14.02 -12.73
N CYS A 116 18.76 -14.25 -13.97
CA CYS A 116 17.83 -15.33 -14.31
C CYS A 116 18.48 -16.48 -15.08
N THR A 117 19.57 -16.23 -15.80
CA THR A 117 20.29 -17.29 -16.53
C THR A 117 21.45 -17.85 -15.72
N HIS A 118 21.43 -19.15 -15.47
CA HIS A 118 22.62 -19.92 -15.09
C HIS A 118 23.51 -20.06 -16.32
N ASN A 119 24.49 -19.17 -16.46
CA ASN A 119 25.37 -19.14 -17.62
C ASN A 119 26.77 -19.66 -17.27
N GLU A 120 27.23 -20.69 -17.98
CA GLU A 120 28.64 -21.08 -17.93
C GLU A 120 29.47 -19.88 -18.43
N GLY A 121 30.31 -19.33 -17.56
CA GLY A 121 31.10 -18.13 -17.87
C GLY A 121 30.53 -16.81 -17.34
N LEU A 122 29.52 -16.82 -16.46
CA LEU A 122 29.04 -15.61 -15.79
C LEU A 122 30.18 -14.77 -15.18
N ASN A 123 31.11 -15.40 -14.46
CA ASN A 123 32.26 -14.69 -13.87
C ASN A 123 33.14 -14.01 -14.92
N GLN A 124 33.31 -14.63 -16.09
CA GLN A 124 34.07 -14.06 -17.20
C GLN A 124 33.36 -12.82 -17.77
N LYS A 125 32.04 -12.87 -17.94
CA LYS A 125 31.21 -11.73 -18.36
C LYS A 125 31.29 -10.58 -17.35
N LEU A 126 31.15 -10.89 -16.05
CA LEU A 126 31.24 -9.88 -14.99
C LEU A 126 32.64 -9.25 -14.93
N TYR A 127 33.69 -10.05 -15.07
CA TYR A 127 35.07 -9.54 -15.08
C TYR A 127 35.32 -8.63 -16.29
N HIS A 128 34.83 -9.02 -17.47
CA HIS A 128 34.89 -8.18 -18.66
C HIS A 128 34.16 -6.84 -18.45
N ASN A 129 32.96 -6.87 -17.88
CA ASN A 129 32.20 -5.65 -17.57
C ASN A 129 32.96 -4.74 -16.56
N LEU A 130 33.62 -5.32 -15.56
CA LEU A 130 34.46 -4.57 -14.64
C LEU A 130 35.68 -3.94 -15.34
N GLN A 131 36.32 -4.64 -16.28
CA GLN A 131 37.41 -4.09 -17.07
C GLN A 131 36.93 -2.93 -17.94
N GLU A 132 35.77 -3.06 -18.60
CA GLU A 132 35.17 -1.98 -19.39
C GLU A 132 34.80 -0.76 -18.54
N TYR A 133 34.32 -0.98 -17.30
CA TYR A 133 34.10 0.10 -16.35
C TYR A 133 35.41 0.82 -16.01
N ALA A 134 36.44 0.06 -15.63
CA ALA A 134 37.71 0.62 -15.19
C ALA A 134 38.46 1.37 -16.30
N LYS A 135 38.34 0.92 -17.56
CA LYS A 135 38.85 1.65 -18.74
C LYS A 135 38.20 3.02 -18.90
N ARG A 136 36.90 3.14 -18.62
CA ARG A 136 36.13 4.38 -18.79
C ARG A 136 36.24 5.31 -17.59
N TYR A 137 36.40 4.76 -16.39
CA TYR A 137 36.35 5.51 -15.14
C TYR A 137 37.62 5.29 -14.32
N SER A 138 37.64 4.29 -13.42
CA SER A 138 38.81 3.99 -12.60
C SER A 138 38.75 2.57 -12.04
N TRP A 139 39.93 1.98 -11.82
CA TRP A 139 40.09 0.75 -11.03
C TRP A 139 40.13 1.03 -9.51
N SER A 140 40.39 2.28 -9.11
CA SER A 140 40.51 2.64 -7.70
C SER A 140 39.20 2.36 -6.96
N GLY A 141 39.29 1.66 -5.81
CA GLY A 141 38.12 1.27 -5.01
C GLY A 141 37.39 0.01 -5.48
N MET A 142 37.80 -0.64 -6.58
CA MET A 142 37.10 -1.83 -7.12
C MET A 142 37.53 -3.16 -6.47
N GLY A 143 38.37 -3.13 -5.43
CA GLY A 143 39.00 -4.32 -4.85
C GLY A 143 38.00 -5.37 -4.38
N ARG A 144 36.93 -4.97 -3.69
CA ARG A 144 35.88 -5.89 -3.22
C ARG A 144 35.06 -6.46 -4.37
N ILE A 145 34.70 -5.67 -5.37
CA ILE A 145 33.97 -6.13 -6.56
C ILE A 145 34.82 -7.15 -7.32
N HIS A 146 36.09 -6.83 -7.57
CA HIS A 146 37.02 -7.73 -8.23
C HIS A 146 37.19 -9.06 -7.48
N LYS A 147 37.41 -8.99 -6.16
CA LYS A 147 37.48 -10.18 -5.29
C LYS A 147 36.17 -10.97 -5.34
N GLY A 148 35.02 -10.30 -5.27
CA GLY A 148 33.70 -10.90 -5.40
C GLY A 148 33.55 -11.67 -6.70
N ILE A 149 33.88 -11.07 -7.84
CA ILE A 149 33.79 -11.74 -9.16
C ILE A 149 34.73 -12.95 -9.24
N ARG A 150 35.98 -12.81 -8.77
CA ARG A 150 36.99 -13.87 -8.84
C ARG A 150 36.67 -15.06 -7.94
N GLU A 151 36.10 -14.80 -6.77
CA GLU A 151 35.88 -15.80 -5.71
C GLU A 151 34.41 -16.20 -5.54
N GLN A 152 33.52 -15.87 -6.49
CA GLN A 152 32.08 -16.20 -6.41
C GLN A 152 31.84 -17.68 -6.06
N GLY A 153 32.51 -18.61 -6.75
CA GLY A 153 32.32 -20.05 -6.50
C GLY A 153 32.59 -20.45 -5.05
N ARG A 154 33.55 -19.79 -4.38
CA ARG A 154 33.86 -20.03 -2.96
C ARG A 154 32.74 -19.54 -2.04
N TYR A 155 32.14 -18.39 -2.35
CA TYR A 155 31.07 -17.80 -1.54
C TYR A 155 29.71 -18.47 -1.77
N LEU A 156 29.42 -18.87 -3.00
CA LEU A 156 28.14 -19.49 -3.37
C LEU A 156 28.08 -20.98 -3.02
N ASN A 157 29.18 -21.73 -3.15
CA ASN A 157 29.15 -23.20 -3.06
C ASN A 157 29.85 -23.79 -1.84
N SER A 158 30.77 -23.06 -1.18
CA SER A 158 31.70 -23.67 -0.21
C SER A 158 31.56 -23.16 1.23
N ARG A 159 30.66 -22.21 1.51
CA ARG A 159 30.50 -21.62 2.84
C ARG A 159 29.20 -22.12 3.48
N PRO A 160 29.25 -22.93 4.57
CA PRO A 160 28.08 -23.16 5.39
C PRO A 160 27.75 -21.84 6.10
N SER A 161 26.81 -21.10 5.52
CA SER A 161 26.35 -19.82 6.03
C SER A 161 24.85 -19.73 5.85
N ILE A 162 24.17 -19.16 6.84
CA ILE A 162 22.75 -18.80 6.74
C ILE A 162 22.52 -17.64 5.76
N GLN A 163 23.59 -17.02 5.25
CA GLN A 163 23.56 -16.03 4.19
C GLN A 163 24.19 -16.62 2.93
N LYS A 164 23.39 -16.77 1.88
CA LYS A 164 23.79 -17.43 0.63
C LYS A 164 23.04 -16.81 -0.55
N PRO A 165 23.44 -15.61 -1.02
CA PRO A 165 22.81 -15.03 -2.20
C PRO A 165 23.00 -15.94 -3.41
N GLU A 166 22.07 -15.90 -4.35
CA GLU A 166 22.09 -16.85 -5.48
C GLU A 166 22.96 -16.43 -6.66
N VAL A 167 23.19 -15.13 -6.84
CA VAL A 167 23.78 -14.58 -8.09
C VAL A 167 25.12 -13.89 -7.82
N PHE A 168 25.19 -13.00 -6.83
CA PHE A 168 26.40 -12.22 -6.57
C PHE A 168 26.60 -11.93 -5.09
N PHE A 169 27.72 -12.40 -4.55
CA PHE A 169 28.21 -12.04 -3.21
C PHE A 169 29.34 -11.01 -3.29
N LEU A 170 29.15 -9.86 -2.64
CA LEU A 170 30.20 -8.86 -2.45
C LEU A 170 30.89 -9.08 -1.09
N PRO A 171 32.19 -9.42 -1.06
CA PRO A 171 32.90 -9.73 0.17
C PRO A 171 33.09 -8.50 1.05
N ASP A 172 33.37 -8.78 2.32
CA ASP A 172 33.78 -7.80 3.32
C ASP A 172 32.71 -6.73 3.64
N LEU A 173 31.43 -7.02 3.31
CA LEU A 173 30.28 -6.31 3.88
C LEU A 173 30.02 -6.80 5.32
N PRO A 174 29.79 -5.91 6.29
CA PRO A 174 29.16 -6.28 7.56
C PRO A 174 27.76 -6.80 7.29
N THR A 175 27.39 -7.93 7.90
CA THR A 175 26.10 -8.59 7.64
C THR A 175 25.30 -8.79 8.92
N THR A 176 23.99 -8.62 8.81
CA THR A 176 23.02 -8.84 9.87
C THR A 176 21.66 -9.13 9.22
N PRO A 177 20.81 -10.00 9.80
CA PRO A 177 19.49 -10.28 9.23
C PRO A 177 18.62 -9.03 9.11
N TYR A 178 18.61 -8.19 10.15
CA TYR A 178 17.80 -6.96 10.21
C TYR A 178 18.65 -5.72 10.43
N PHE A 179 18.24 -4.62 9.82
CA PHE A 179 18.90 -3.33 9.95
C PHE A 179 18.04 -2.36 10.76
N SER A 180 18.70 -1.58 11.62
CA SER A 180 18.05 -0.43 12.25
C SER A 180 17.57 0.56 11.18
N ARG A 181 16.43 1.20 11.45
CA ARG A 181 15.88 2.28 10.62
C ARG A 181 16.86 3.43 10.42
N ASP A 182 17.76 3.66 11.37
CA ASP A 182 18.80 4.68 11.27
C ASP A 182 19.83 4.39 10.17
N ALA A 183 20.02 3.13 9.78
CA ALA A 183 20.96 2.74 8.72
C ALA A 183 20.58 3.33 7.35
N GLN A 184 19.29 3.64 7.14
CA GLN A 184 18.75 4.29 5.93
C GLN A 184 17.80 5.45 6.28
N LYS A 185 18.16 6.22 7.33
CA LYS A 185 17.26 7.22 7.94
C LYS A 185 16.51 8.09 6.95
N HIS A 186 17.21 8.66 5.96
CA HIS A 186 16.58 9.56 4.98
C HIS A 186 15.48 8.87 4.16
N ASP A 187 15.78 7.69 3.60
CA ASP A 187 14.86 6.96 2.72
C ASP A 187 13.68 6.40 3.52
N VAL A 188 13.96 5.89 4.73
CA VAL A 188 12.93 5.39 5.67
C VAL A 188 11.98 6.51 6.07
N GLU A 189 12.48 7.66 6.52
CA GLU A 189 11.63 8.78 6.91
C GLU A 189 10.78 9.27 5.74
N LEU A 190 11.33 9.28 4.52
CA LEU A 190 10.60 9.73 3.34
C LEU A 190 9.48 8.75 2.97
N LEU A 191 9.73 7.44 3.04
CA LEU A 191 8.74 6.40 2.82
C LEU A 191 7.61 6.48 3.85
N GLU A 192 7.95 6.54 5.14
CA GLU A 192 6.97 6.60 6.22
C GLU A 192 6.12 7.87 6.18
N ARG A 193 6.72 9.03 5.90
CA ARG A 193 5.98 10.31 5.73
C ARG A 193 4.99 10.26 4.56
N ASN A 194 5.26 9.43 3.55
CA ASN A 194 4.40 9.28 2.37
C ASN A 194 3.50 8.03 2.42
N PHE A 195 3.44 7.33 3.56
CA PHE A 195 2.62 6.13 3.77
C PHE A 195 1.19 6.28 3.22
N GLN A 196 0.49 7.35 3.60
CA GLN A 196 -0.90 7.57 3.18
C GLN A 196 -1.05 7.73 1.66
N THR A 197 -0.03 8.31 1.00
CA THR A 197 -0.04 8.46 -0.46
C THR A 197 0.05 7.09 -1.14
N ILE A 198 0.96 6.24 -0.66
CA ILE A 198 1.18 4.90 -1.21
C ILE A 198 -0.05 4.01 -0.93
N LEU A 199 -0.60 4.08 0.29
CA LEU A 199 -1.80 3.36 0.68
C LEU A 199 -3.00 3.72 -0.21
N CYS A 200 -3.24 5.01 -0.47
CA CYS A 200 -4.35 5.46 -1.32
C CYS A 200 -4.24 4.97 -2.78
N GLU A 201 -3.02 4.98 -3.34
CA GLU A 201 -2.79 4.43 -4.69
C GLU A 201 -2.99 2.91 -4.72
N PHE A 202 -2.53 2.19 -3.68
CA PHE A 202 -2.81 0.77 -3.52
C PHE A 202 -4.31 0.48 -3.44
N GLU A 203 -5.07 1.18 -2.60
CA GLU A 203 -6.52 0.93 -2.45
C GLU A 203 -7.29 1.17 -3.75
N THR A 204 -6.85 2.14 -4.54
CA THR A 204 -7.40 2.39 -5.88
C THR A 204 -7.14 1.22 -6.82
N LEU A 205 -5.93 0.64 -6.79
CA LEU A 205 -5.61 -0.57 -7.54
C LEU A 205 -6.40 -1.79 -7.04
N TYR A 206 -6.52 -1.93 -5.73
CA TYR A 206 -7.09 -3.12 -5.10
C TYR A 206 -8.59 -3.25 -5.31
N LYS A 207 -9.32 -2.13 -5.47
CA LYS A 207 -10.73 -2.13 -5.88
C LYS A 207 -11.00 -2.89 -7.19
N ALA A 208 -10.01 -3.01 -8.07
CA ALA A 208 -10.17 -3.73 -9.34
C ALA A 208 -10.16 -5.27 -9.20
N PHE A 209 -9.84 -5.82 -8.03
CA PHE A 209 -9.88 -7.28 -7.77
C PHE A 209 -11.29 -7.85 -7.62
N SER A 210 -12.34 -7.02 -7.73
CA SER A 210 -13.75 -7.46 -7.66
C SER A 210 -14.16 -8.43 -8.79
N ASN A 211 -13.35 -8.53 -9.84
CA ASN A 211 -13.60 -9.36 -11.00
C ASN A 211 -12.70 -10.59 -10.91
N CYS A 212 -13.22 -11.80 -11.10
CA CYS A 212 -12.56 -13.10 -10.84
C CYS A 212 -11.26 -13.39 -11.63
N SER A 213 -10.60 -12.40 -12.22
CA SER A 213 -9.33 -12.49 -12.92
C SER A 213 -8.29 -11.55 -12.30
N LEU A 214 -7.02 -11.95 -12.34
CA LEU A 214 -5.93 -11.12 -11.84
C LEU A 214 -5.87 -9.80 -12.63
N PRO A 215 -6.06 -8.63 -11.99
CA PRO A 215 -6.12 -7.37 -12.72
C PRO A 215 -4.81 -7.05 -13.44
N GLN A 216 -4.91 -6.31 -14.55
CA GLN A 216 -3.74 -5.97 -15.36
C GLN A 216 -2.65 -5.27 -14.53
N GLY A 217 -1.40 -5.72 -14.72
CA GLY A 217 -0.22 -5.17 -14.05
C GLY A 217 0.20 -5.93 -12.80
N TRP A 218 -0.71 -6.72 -12.21
CA TRP A 218 -0.40 -7.66 -11.14
C TRP A 218 0.23 -8.94 -11.69
N LYS A 219 1.07 -9.55 -10.87
CA LYS A 219 1.79 -10.80 -11.16
C LYS A 219 1.62 -11.76 -10.00
N MET A 220 1.14 -12.97 -10.29
CA MET A 220 1.09 -14.07 -9.32
C MET A 220 2.47 -14.69 -9.19
N ASN A 221 2.88 -14.97 -7.97
CA ASN A 221 4.13 -15.66 -7.63
C ASN A 221 3.80 -17.07 -7.14
N SER A 222 4.72 -18.03 -7.35
CA SER A 222 4.56 -19.36 -6.79
C SER A 222 4.72 -19.36 -5.28
N THR A 223 3.80 -20.03 -4.60
CA THR A 223 3.83 -20.31 -3.16
C THR A 223 3.44 -21.78 -2.93
N SER A 224 3.81 -22.33 -1.78
CA SER A 224 3.40 -23.70 -1.40
C SER A 224 1.92 -23.77 -1.01
N SER A 225 1.39 -22.66 -0.46
CA SER A 225 -0.02 -22.49 -0.10
C SER A 225 -0.43 -21.03 -0.27
N GLY A 226 -1.74 -20.77 -0.35
CA GLY A 226 -2.31 -19.42 -0.44
C GLY A 226 -1.95 -18.68 -1.73
N GLU A 227 -2.02 -17.35 -1.71
CA GLU A 227 -1.84 -16.48 -2.87
C GLU A 227 -0.88 -15.32 -2.56
N TRP A 228 0.09 -15.13 -3.45
CA TRP A 228 1.03 -14.01 -3.39
C TRP A 228 1.05 -13.28 -4.73
N VAL A 229 0.60 -12.02 -4.72
CA VAL A 229 0.60 -11.17 -5.91
C VAL A 229 1.44 -9.92 -5.71
N THR A 230 2.07 -9.46 -6.79
CA THR A 230 2.94 -8.28 -6.80
C THR A 230 2.58 -7.32 -7.93
N PHE A 231 2.69 -6.01 -7.67
CA PHE A 231 2.49 -4.95 -8.64
C PHE A 231 3.77 -4.11 -8.76
N TYR A 232 4.59 -4.41 -9.76
CA TYR A 232 5.90 -3.78 -9.93
C TYR A 232 5.78 -2.37 -10.51
N LEU A 233 6.46 -1.40 -9.89
CA LEU A 233 6.79 -0.11 -10.48
C LEU A 233 8.18 -0.15 -11.12
N VAL A 234 9.12 -0.81 -10.45
CA VAL A 234 10.46 -1.13 -10.97
C VAL A 234 10.69 -2.63 -10.76
N ASN A 235 11.08 -3.33 -11.81
CA ASN A 235 11.41 -4.75 -11.79
C ASN A 235 12.79 -4.94 -12.42
N GLN A 236 13.72 -5.48 -11.65
CA GLN A 236 15.11 -5.71 -12.08
C GLN A 236 15.75 -4.45 -12.70
N GLY A 237 15.57 -3.30 -12.05
CA GLY A 237 16.12 -2.02 -12.51
C GLY A 237 15.44 -1.45 -13.76
N VAL A 238 14.30 -2.00 -14.18
CA VAL A 238 13.51 -1.49 -15.31
C VAL A 238 12.16 -1.00 -14.81
N CYS A 239 11.86 0.27 -15.09
CA CYS A 239 10.55 0.84 -14.79
C CYS A 239 9.46 0.14 -15.61
N VAL A 240 8.29 -0.09 -15.02
CA VAL A 240 7.10 -0.66 -15.68
C VAL A 240 6.13 0.48 -16.00
N PRO A 241 6.17 1.10 -17.20
CA PRO A 241 5.56 2.41 -17.40
C PRO A 241 4.04 2.42 -17.22
N ARG A 242 3.36 1.33 -17.57
CA ARG A 242 1.91 1.18 -17.38
C ARG A 242 1.53 1.20 -15.89
N ASN A 243 2.32 0.53 -15.06
CA ASN A 243 2.10 0.46 -13.62
C ASN A 243 2.48 1.78 -12.94
N CYS A 244 3.59 2.41 -13.33
CA CYS A 244 3.99 3.74 -12.84
C CYS A 244 2.92 4.81 -13.09
N ARG A 245 2.20 4.76 -14.22
CA ARG A 245 1.07 5.68 -14.50
C ARG A 245 -0.12 5.48 -13.57
N LYS A 246 -0.28 4.28 -12.98
CA LYS A 246 -1.33 4.00 -11.99
C LYS A 246 -0.94 4.40 -10.58
N CYS A 247 0.37 4.49 -10.29
CA CYS A 247 0.91 4.96 -9.02
C CYS A 247 1.85 6.17 -9.22
N PRO A 248 1.38 7.29 -9.81
CA PRO A 248 2.26 8.39 -10.21
C PRO A 248 2.96 9.06 -9.02
N ARG A 249 2.32 9.14 -7.86
CA ARG A 249 2.91 9.78 -6.67
C ARG A 249 3.95 8.87 -6.04
N THR A 250 3.65 7.57 -5.91
CA THR A 250 4.61 6.58 -5.42
C THR A 250 5.81 6.46 -6.36
N TYR A 251 5.60 6.49 -7.68
CA TYR A 251 6.71 6.47 -8.64
C TYR A 251 7.59 7.72 -8.53
N ARG A 252 7.02 8.91 -8.37
CA ARG A 252 7.80 10.14 -8.15
C ARG A 252 8.60 10.09 -6.84
N LEU A 253 8.03 9.50 -5.79
CA LEU A 253 8.71 9.29 -4.51
C LEU A 253 9.98 8.43 -4.66
N LEU A 254 9.95 7.38 -5.49
CA LEU A 254 11.13 6.54 -5.73
C LEU A 254 12.34 7.34 -6.23
N GLY A 255 12.12 8.34 -7.09
CA GLY A 255 13.18 9.22 -7.58
C GLY A 255 13.77 10.18 -6.52
N SER A 256 13.14 10.27 -5.34
CA SER A 256 13.61 11.08 -4.22
C SER A 256 14.40 10.28 -3.18
N LEU A 257 14.40 8.94 -3.29
CA LEU A 257 15.18 8.06 -2.41
C LEU A 257 16.65 8.08 -2.82
N ARG A 258 17.56 8.22 -1.86
CA ARG A 258 19.01 8.35 -2.10
C ARG A 258 19.67 7.01 -2.43
N THR A 259 19.13 5.92 -1.92
CA THR A 259 19.75 4.59 -2.04
C THR A 259 18.91 3.60 -2.81
N CYS A 260 17.78 4.03 -3.39
CA CYS A 260 16.95 3.17 -4.25
C CYS A 260 17.75 2.64 -5.44
N ILE A 261 17.67 1.33 -5.65
CA ILE A 261 18.34 0.66 -6.77
C ILE A 261 17.41 0.71 -7.99
N GLY A 262 17.58 1.73 -8.83
CA GLY A 262 16.69 1.99 -9.96
C GLY A 262 17.14 1.45 -11.32
N ASN A 263 18.44 1.21 -11.52
CA ASN A 263 19.05 0.88 -12.82
C ASN A 263 19.98 -0.35 -12.74
N ASN A 264 19.60 -1.34 -11.93
CA ASN A 264 20.38 -2.55 -11.68
C ASN A 264 19.45 -3.76 -11.66
N VAL A 265 19.86 -4.91 -12.19
CA VAL A 265 19.03 -6.14 -12.17
C VAL A 265 18.67 -6.62 -10.76
N PHE A 266 19.39 -6.15 -9.74
CA PHE A 266 19.12 -6.40 -8.32
C PHE A 266 18.17 -5.38 -7.68
N GLY A 267 17.61 -4.43 -8.41
CA GLY A 267 16.69 -3.42 -7.88
C GLY A 267 15.23 -3.72 -8.19
N ASN A 268 14.35 -3.67 -7.19
CA ASN A 268 12.90 -3.71 -7.39
C ASN A 268 12.20 -2.67 -6.52
N ALA A 269 11.03 -2.21 -6.98
CA ALA A 269 10.07 -1.46 -6.21
C ALA A 269 8.66 -1.93 -6.58
N CYS A 270 7.90 -2.48 -5.63
CA CYS A 270 6.57 -3.03 -5.89
C CYS A 270 5.65 -3.00 -4.68
N ILE A 271 4.35 -3.10 -4.93
CA ILE A 271 3.38 -3.47 -3.90
C ILE A 271 3.33 -4.99 -3.85
N SER A 272 3.44 -5.57 -2.65
CA SER A 272 3.41 -7.01 -2.41
C SER A 272 2.24 -7.35 -1.48
N VAL A 273 1.32 -8.19 -1.97
CA VAL A 273 0.09 -8.60 -1.29
C VAL A 273 0.17 -10.09 -1.01
N LEU A 274 0.04 -10.46 0.26
CA LEU A 274 0.03 -11.82 0.74
C LEU A 274 -1.34 -12.12 1.36
N SER A 275 -2.07 -13.07 0.79
CA SER A 275 -3.40 -13.46 1.29
C SER A 275 -3.28 -14.32 2.56
N PRO A 276 -4.33 -14.41 3.39
CA PRO A 276 -4.40 -15.37 4.49
C PRO A 276 -4.15 -16.82 4.05
N GLY A 277 -3.48 -17.61 4.88
CA GLY A 277 -3.08 -19.00 4.60
C GLY A 277 -1.87 -19.17 3.66
N THR A 278 -1.22 -18.07 3.28
CA THR A 278 -0.09 -18.11 2.34
C THR A 278 1.23 -18.36 3.06
N VAL A 279 2.04 -19.27 2.51
CA VAL A 279 3.41 -19.53 2.95
C VAL A 279 4.36 -19.30 1.77
N ILE A 280 5.30 -18.37 1.94
CA ILE A 280 6.46 -18.22 1.07
C ILE A 280 7.57 -19.05 1.71
N THR A 281 7.92 -20.17 1.08
CA THR A 281 8.94 -21.11 1.58
C THR A 281 10.29 -20.44 1.75
N GLU A 282 11.14 -21.05 2.56
CA GLU A 282 12.50 -20.58 2.78
C GLU A 282 13.28 -20.42 1.46
N HIS A 283 13.87 -19.25 1.25
CA HIS A 283 14.62 -18.92 0.05
C HIS A 283 15.68 -17.85 0.33
N TYR A 284 16.48 -17.54 -0.70
CA TYR A 284 17.53 -16.54 -0.65
C TYR A 284 17.35 -15.50 -1.76
N GLY A 285 17.71 -14.26 -1.46
CA GLY A 285 17.80 -13.18 -2.42
C GLY A 285 18.99 -13.38 -3.37
N PRO A 286 19.03 -12.63 -4.48
CA PRO A 286 20.08 -12.80 -5.50
C PRO A 286 21.43 -12.21 -5.08
N THR A 287 21.49 -11.29 -4.12
CA THR A 287 22.72 -10.58 -3.75
C THR A 287 22.68 -9.96 -2.37
N ASN A 288 23.85 -9.81 -1.73
CA ASN A 288 24.03 -9.09 -0.45
C ASN A 288 24.37 -7.60 -0.61
N ILE A 289 24.44 -7.07 -1.83
CA ILE A 289 24.75 -5.64 -2.06
C ILE A 289 23.57 -4.71 -1.76
N ARG A 290 22.40 -5.28 -1.48
CA ARG A 290 21.15 -4.57 -1.19
C ARG A 290 20.61 -4.97 0.16
N ILE A 291 19.79 -4.11 0.71
CA ILE A 291 18.84 -4.46 1.76
C ILE A 291 17.43 -4.20 1.23
N ARG A 292 16.48 -4.99 1.71
CA ARG A 292 15.07 -4.88 1.36
C ARG A 292 14.33 -4.08 2.41
N CYS A 293 13.66 -3.02 1.99
CA CYS A 293 12.81 -2.20 2.85
C CYS A 293 11.34 -2.52 2.57
N HIS A 294 10.61 -2.98 3.59
CA HIS A 294 9.16 -3.15 3.56
C HIS A 294 8.49 -2.04 4.37
N LEU A 295 7.77 -1.14 3.71
CA LEU A 295 6.82 -0.26 4.39
C LEU A 295 5.48 -1.00 4.56
N GLY A 296 5.04 -1.20 5.80
CA GLY A 296 3.73 -1.80 6.09
C GLY A 296 2.60 -0.90 5.60
N LEU A 297 1.75 -1.40 4.69
CA LEU A 297 0.55 -0.70 4.19
C LEU A 297 -0.72 -1.17 4.89
N LYS A 298 -0.91 -2.50 4.96
CA LYS A 298 -1.95 -3.17 5.74
C LYS A 298 -1.32 -4.38 6.41
N THR A 299 -1.36 -4.46 7.73
CA THR A 299 -0.60 -5.48 8.47
C THR A 299 -1.49 -6.18 9.49
N PRO A 300 -2.34 -7.13 9.07
CA PRO A 300 -3.15 -7.90 10.00
C PRO A 300 -2.27 -8.76 10.93
N SER A 301 -2.85 -9.21 12.03
CA SER A 301 -2.20 -10.17 12.93
C SER A 301 -1.91 -11.50 12.24
N GLY A 302 -1.01 -12.29 12.81
CA GLY A 302 -0.63 -13.60 12.25
C GLY A 302 0.20 -13.51 10.97
N CYS A 303 0.88 -12.38 10.73
CA CYS A 303 1.83 -12.21 9.65
C CYS A 303 3.24 -12.10 10.20
N GLU A 304 4.14 -12.99 9.77
CA GLU A 304 5.53 -13.01 10.24
C GLU A 304 6.50 -13.11 9.06
N LEU A 305 7.65 -12.48 9.24
CA LEU A 305 8.84 -12.62 8.41
C LEU A 305 9.95 -13.19 9.29
N VAL A 306 10.57 -14.29 8.87
CA VAL A 306 11.73 -14.84 9.54
C VAL A 306 12.94 -14.67 8.62
N VAL A 307 13.98 -14.00 9.09
CA VAL A 307 15.22 -13.78 8.33
C VAL A 307 16.38 -14.23 9.21
N GLY A 308 17.21 -15.15 8.72
CA GLY A 308 18.34 -15.66 9.49
C GLY A 308 17.95 -16.33 10.82
N GLY A 309 16.73 -16.84 10.94
CA GLY A 309 16.19 -17.41 12.17
C GLY A 309 15.58 -16.40 13.15
N GLU A 310 15.55 -15.11 12.80
CA GLU A 310 14.99 -14.05 13.62
C GLU A 310 13.58 -13.66 13.11
N PRO A 311 12.50 -13.87 13.89
CA PRO A 311 11.14 -13.48 13.50
C PRO A 311 10.90 -11.98 13.73
N GLN A 312 10.16 -11.34 12.81
CA GLN A 312 9.67 -9.97 12.90
C GLN A 312 8.27 -9.85 12.30
N CYS A 313 7.50 -8.88 12.80
CA CYS A 313 6.20 -8.51 12.26
C CYS A 313 6.28 -7.13 11.60
N TRP A 314 5.39 -6.87 10.65
CA TRP A 314 5.22 -5.54 10.08
C TRP A 314 4.32 -4.66 10.97
N ALA A 315 4.54 -3.35 10.88
CA ALA A 315 3.64 -2.36 11.45
C ALA A 315 3.23 -1.35 10.37
N GLU A 316 1.97 -0.96 10.36
CA GLU A 316 1.46 0.02 9.40
C GLU A 316 2.21 1.36 9.52
N GLY A 317 2.57 1.93 8.38
CA GLY A 317 3.30 3.19 8.31
C GLY A 317 4.75 3.11 8.80
N ARG A 318 5.28 1.91 9.07
CA ARG A 318 6.68 1.70 9.50
C ARG A 318 7.45 0.86 8.51
N CYS A 319 8.73 1.22 8.33
CA CYS A 319 9.66 0.44 7.54
C CYS A 319 10.33 -0.67 8.37
N LEU A 320 10.34 -1.88 7.82
CA LEU A 320 11.16 -3.02 8.26
C LEU A 320 12.27 -3.25 7.23
N LEU A 321 13.52 -3.29 7.67
CA LEU A 321 14.69 -3.41 6.80
C LEU A 321 15.43 -4.71 7.11
N PHE A 322 15.70 -5.50 6.09
CA PHE A 322 16.37 -6.79 6.23
C PHE A 322 17.26 -7.10 5.04
N ASP A 323 18.26 -7.94 5.24
CA ASP A 323 19.09 -8.47 4.15
C ASP A 323 18.46 -9.77 3.62
N ASP A 324 17.86 -9.69 2.44
CA ASP A 324 17.19 -10.83 1.83
C ASP A 324 18.18 -11.88 1.30
N SER A 325 19.50 -11.65 1.34
CA SER A 325 20.48 -12.70 1.07
C SER A 325 20.66 -13.70 2.20
N PHE A 326 20.08 -13.46 3.38
CA PHE A 326 19.89 -14.46 4.42
C PHE A 326 18.74 -15.40 4.07
N LEU A 327 18.77 -16.63 4.58
CA LEU A 327 17.63 -17.54 4.49
C LEU A 327 16.42 -16.87 5.11
N HIS A 328 15.34 -16.75 4.35
CA HIS A 328 14.14 -16.10 4.82
C HIS A 328 12.85 -16.75 4.33
N THR A 329 11.82 -16.66 5.16
CA THR A 329 10.46 -17.15 4.92
C THR A 329 9.46 -16.11 5.40
N ALA A 330 8.29 -16.08 4.79
CA ALA A 330 7.21 -15.21 5.23
C ALA A 330 5.88 -15.94 5.13
N PHE A 331 5.02 -15.75 6.13
CA PHE A 331 3.73 -16.42 6.16
C PHE A 331 2.63 -15.52 6.70
N HIS A 332 1.40 -15.91 6.40
CA HIS A 332 0.19 -15.31 6.93
C HIS A 332 -0.74 -16.43 7.42
N GLU A 333 -0.77 -16.64 8.74
CA GLU A 333 -1.59 -17.65 9.44
C GLU A 333 -2.98 -17.14 9.84
N GLY A 334 -3.39 -16.01 9.27
CA GLY A 334 -4.70 -15.43 9.52
C GLY A 334 -5.82 -16.14 8.78
N SER A 335 -7.02 -15.69 9.10
CA SER A 335 -8.29 -16.08 8.51
C SER A 335 -8.67 -15.16 7.34
N ALA A 336 -9.71 -15.51 6.59
CA ALA A 336 -10.15 -14.68 5.45
C ALA A 336 -10.65 -13.30 5.90
N GLU A 337 -11.22 -13.20 7.11
CA GLU A 337 -11.74 -11.97 7.71
C GLU A 337 -10.65 -10.98 8.15
N ASP A 338 -9.42 -11.44 8.37
CA ASP A 338 -8.27 -10.58 8.67
C ASP A 338 -7.85 -9.73 7.46
N GLY A 339 -8.21 -10.18 6.25
CA GLY A 339 -7.79 -9.56 5.00
C GLY A 339 -6.30 -9.79 4.70
N PRO A 340 -5.77 -9.24 3.59
CA PRO A 340 -4.40 -9.52 3.17
C PRO A 340 -3.36 -8.65 3.89
N ARG A 341 -2.14 -9.17 3.98
CA ARG A 341 -0.94 -8.39 4.32
C ARG A 341 -0.41 -7.67 3.10
N VAL A 342 -0.26 -6.36 3.21
CA VAL A 342 0.19 -5.50 2.12
C VAL A 342 1.40 -4.70 2.56
N VAL A 343 2.48 -4.78 1.78
CA VAL A 343 3.69 -3.96 1.97
C VAL A 343 4.06 -3.26 0.67
N PHE A 344 4.65 -2.08 0.78
CA PHE A 344 5.42 -1.49 -0.30
C PHE A 344 6.89 -1.87 -0.12
N MET A 345 7.41 -2.64 -1.05
CA MET A 345 8.78 -3.16 -1.05
C MET A 345 9.64 -2.29 -1.95
N VAL A 346 10.79 -1.84 -1.43
CA VAL A 346 11.83 -1.14 -2.20
C VAL A 346 13.20 -1.72 -1.84
N ASP A 347 13.98 -2.07 -2.86
CA ASP A 347 15.35 -2.53 -2.68
C ASP A 347 16.31 -1.31 -2.65
N LEU A 348 17.07 -1.21 -1.56
CA LEU A 348 18.00 -0.12 -1.28
C LEU A 348 19.44 -0.64 -1.27
N TRP A 349 20.41 0.19 -1.69
CA TRP A 349 21.82 -0.15 -1.55
C TRP A 349 22.18 -0.45 -0.11
N HIS A 350 22.92 -1.53 0.11
CA HIS A 350 23.44 -1.85 1.43
C HIS A 350 24.31 -0.68 1.94
N PRO A 351 24.16 -0.22 3.21
CA PRO A 351 24.80 1.00 3.72
C PRO A 351 26.32 1.04 3.52
N ASN A 352 26.96 -0.13 3.64
CA ASN A 352 28.41 -0.32 3.50
C ASN A 352 28.89 -0.60 2.06
N VAL A 353 28.05 -0.42 1.04
CA VAL A 353 28.49 -0.36 -0.36
C VAL A 353 28.84 1.10 -0.67
N ALA A 354 30.11 1.35 -0.96
CA ALA A 354 30.62 2.70 -1.20
C ALA A 354 30.03 3.29 -2.50
N ALA A 355 29.94 4.61 -2.60
CA ALA A 355 29.36 5.28 -3.76
C ALA A 355 30.04 4.88 -5.10
N ALA A 356 31.37 4.76 -5.10
CA ALA A 356 32.13 4.28 -6.26
C ALA A 356 31.79 2.83 -6.63
N GLU A 357 31.57 1.97 -5.63
CA GLU A 357 31.15 0.58 -5.85
C GLU A 357 29.73 0.53 -6.44
N ARG A 358 28.80 1.36 -5.96
CA ARG A 358 27.43 1.44 -6.50
C ARG A 358 27.45 1.78 -7.99
N GLN A 359 28.23 2.78 -8.38
CA GLN A 359 28.37 3.18 -9.79
C GLN A 359 28.93 2.04 -10.66
N ALA A 360 29.94 1.33 -10.17
CA ALA A 360 30.51 0.18 -10.87
C ALA A 360 29.52 -0.98 -10.96
N LEU A 361 28.81 -1.29 -9.88
CA LEU A 361 27.81 -2.36 -9.83
C LEU A 361 26.62 -2.05 -10.74
N ASP A 362 26.16 -0.79 -10.82
CA ASP A 362 25.15 -0.36 -11.80
C ASP A 362 25.63 -0.55 -13.24
N PHE A 363 26.91 -0.29 -13.52
CA PHE A 363 27.46 -0.53 -14.85
C PHE A 363 27.59 -2.02 -15.19
N ILE A 364 28.03 -2.83 -14.23
CA ILE A 364 28.28 -4.27 -14.40
C ILE A 364 26.98 -5.05 -14.53
N PHE A 365 25.98 -4.68 -13.72
CA PHE A 365 24.68 -5.33 -13.58
C PHE A 365 23.54 -4.49 -14.16
N ALA A 366 23.86 -3.67 -15.17
CA ALA A 366 22.88 -2.89 -15.90
C ALA A 366 21.83 -3.82 -16.55
N PRO A 367 20.52 -3.48 -16.50
CA PRO A 367 19.50 -4.28 -17.15
C PRO A 367 19.72 -4.41 -18.65
N GLY A 368 19.63 -5.63 -19.18
CA GLY A 368 19.78 -5.92 -20.61
C GLY A 368 21.22 -5.95 -21.14
N ARG A 369 22.22 -6.05 -20.26
CA ARG A 369 23.64 -6.12 -20.63
C ARG A 369 24.26 -7.51 -20.48
#